data_AF-A0A356L6L6-F1
#
_entry.id   AF-A0A356L6L6-F1
#
_cell.length_a   1.000
_cell.length_b   1.000
_cell.length_c   1.000
_cell.angle_alpha   90.00
_cell.angle_beta   90.00
_cell.angle_gamma   90.00
#
_symmetry.space_group_name_H-M   'P 1'
#
loop_
_entity.id
_entity.type
_entity.pdbx_description
1 polymer ?
#
loop_
_entity_poly.entity_id
_entity_poly.type
_entity_poly.pdbx_seq_one_letter_code
_entity_poly.pdbx_strand_id
1 'polypeptide(L)'
;MGKSELLQRAKELQLTDERELLSKVVISYSNLRKTVNAVFGRNQNAGTDGFLGIFKNQLVCFASNMFGTKPDKERFRISFELILSHEIKKGFLGLNNQYLIATSTDRFKLYFRKKRLTMIEAMDQTIK
;
A
#
# COMPACT_ATOMS: atom_id res chain seq x y z
N MET A 1 4.21 8.87 17.26
CA MET A 1 2.95 8.11 17.33
C MET A 1 3.27 6.69 17.75
N GLY A 2 2.69 6.25 18.86
CA GLY A 2 2.82 4.86 19.32
C GLY A 2 2.09 3.88 18.40
N LYS A 3 2.42 2.58 18.48
CA LYS A 3 1.77 1.54 17.68
C LYS A 3 0.24 1.50 17.90
N SER A 4 -0.21 1.73 19.13
CA SER A 4 -1.64 1.75 19.51
C SER A 4 -2.43 2.88 18.84
N GLU A 5 -1.90 4.11 18.87
CA GLU A 5 -2.54 5.29 18.26
C GLU A 5 -2.66 5.15 16.72
N LEU A 6 -1.67 4.53 16.07
CA LEU A 6 -1.74 4.24 14.63
C LEU A 6 -2.87 3.26 14.30
N LEU A 7 -2.99 2.17 15.07
CA LEU A 7 -4.01 1.14 14.85
C LEU A 7 -5.41 1.69 15.08
N GLN A 8 -5.61 2.46 16.15
CA GLN A 8 -6.87 3.13 16.42
C GLN A 8 -7.27 4.03 15.24
N ARG A 9 -6.34 4.87 14.77
CA ARG A 9 -6.59 5.73 13.60
C ARG A 9 -6.91 4.92 12.33
N ALA A 10 -6.24 3.79 12.12
CA ALA A 10 -6.51 2.93 10.98
C ALA A 10 -7.91 2.28 11.05
N LYS A 11 -8.38 1.92 12.24
CA LYS A 11 -9.75 1.41 12.45
C LYS A 11 -10.80 2.50 12.19
N GLU A 12 -10.59 3.72 12.69
CA GLU A 12 -11.47 4.87 12.42
C GLU A 12 -11.61 5.15 10.91
N LEU A 13 -10.50 5.03 10.17
CA LEU A 13 -10.47 5.23 8.72
C LEU A 13 -10.93 4.01 7.91
N GLN A 14 -11.38 2.93 8.57
CA GLN A 14 -11.76 1.69 7.89
C GLN A 14 -10.67 1.18 6.95
N LEU A 15 -9.41 1.33 7.38
CA LEU A 15 -8.21 0.82 6.71
C LEU A 15 -7.85 -0.56 7.24
N THR A 16 -8.19 -0.85 8.49
CA THR A 16 -8.02 -2.16 9.12
C THR A 16 -9.21 -2.48 10.02
N ASP A 17 -9.46 -3.76 10.25
CA ASP A 17 -10.52 -4.25 11.15
C ASP A 17 -9.94 -5.04 12.34
N GLU A 18 -10.72 -5.96 12.93
CA GLU A 18 -10.29 -6.82 14.04
C GLU A 18 -9.05 -7.68 13.72
N ARG A 19 -8.75 -7.93 12.44
CA ARG A 19 -7.53 -8.67 12.07
C ARG A 19 -6.27 -7.84 12.22
N GLU A 20 -6.40 -6.51 12.32
CA GLU A 20 -5.30 -5.55 12.46
C GLU A 20 -4.20 -5.69 11.39
N LEU A 21 -4.58 -6.19 10.21
CA LEU A 21 -3.70 -6.29 9.06
C LEU A 21 -3.46 -4.88 8.50
N LEU A 22 -2.31 -4.31 8.87
CA LEU A 22 -1.87 -2.97 8.48
C LEU A 22 -0.36 -2.94 8.22
N SER A 23 0.07 -2.39 7.08
CA SER A 23 1.47 -2.27 6.73
C SER A 23 1.81 -0.94 6.04
N LYS A 24 3.02 -0.42 6.29
CA LYS A 24 3.55 0.73 5.55
C LYS A 24 4.06 0.28 4.19
N VAL A 25 3.69 1.02 3.15
CA VAL A 25 4.06 0.78 1.75
C VAL A 25 4.47 2.08 1.07
N VAL A 26 5.10 1.97 -0.10
CA VAL A 26 5.29 3.08 -1.04
C VAL A 26 4.43 2.82 -2.26
N ILE A 27 3.49 3.72 -2.53
CA ILE A 27 2.51 3.63 -3.61
C ILE A 27 3.15 4.19 -4.88
N SER A 28 3.40 3.35 -5.89
CA SER A 28 4.10 3.80 -7.09
C SER A 28 3.30 4.89 -7.82
N TYR A 29 4.00 5.93 -8.30
CA TYR A 29 3.39 6.93 -9.16
C TYR A 29 2.92 6.31 -10.49
N SER A 30 1.81 6.82 -11.04
CA SER A 30 1.42 6.54 -12.41
C SER A 30 2.51 6.96 -13.39
N ASN A 31 2.55 6.34 -14.57
CA ASN A 31 3.58 6.62 -15.59
C ASN A 31 3.63 8.11 -15.96
N LEU A 32 2.47 8.76 -16.09
CA LEU A 32 2.36 10.19 -16.36
C LEU A 32 3.07 11.04 -15.29
N ARG A 33 2.87 10.70 -14.00
CA ARG A 33 3.44 11.44 -12.88
C ARG A 33 4.95 11.19 -12.71
N LYS A 34 5.44 10.01 -13.14
CA LYS A 34 6.88 9.72 -13.27
C LYS A 34 7.53 10.60 -14.34
N THR A 35 6.89 10.73 -15.51
CA THR A 35 7.37 11.58 -16.61
C THR A 35 7.41 13.06 -16.19
N VAL A 36 6.34 13.55 -15.56
CA VAL A 36 6.27 14.93 -15.06
C VAL A 36 7.39 15.20 -14.03
N ASN A 37 7.61 14.31 -13.07
CA ASN A 37 8.67 14.49 -12.07
C ASN A 37 10.08 14.49 -12.68
N ALA A 38 10.33 13.67 -13.71
CA ALA A 38 11.59 13.66 -14.44
C ALA A 38 11.84 14.98 -15.20
N VAL A 39 10.79 15.53 -15.85
CA VAL A 39 10.87 16.79 -16.61
C VAL A 39 11.12 18.00 -15.69
N PHE A 40 10.56 18.01 -14.48
CA PHE A 40 10.74 19.11 -13.52
C PHE A 40 11.96 18.96 -12.61
N GLY A 41 12.89 18.03 -12.90
CA GLY A 41 14.13 17.84 -12.13
C GLY A 41 13.92 17.43 -10.67
N ARG A 42 12.71 16.97 -10.32
CA ARG A 42 12.37 16.54 -8.96
C ARG A 42 12.62 15.04 -8.85
N ASN A 43 13.79 14.67 -8.32
CA ASN A 43 14.14 13.29 -7.92
C ASN A 43 13.32 12.83 -6.69
N GLN A 44 12.01 13.05 -6.67
CA GLN A 44 11.15 12.47 -5.65
C GLN A 44 11.03 10.97 -5.93
N ASN A 45 11.30 10.16 -4.90
CA ASN A 45 11.32 8.69 -4.88
C ASN A 45 10.19 8.03 -5.70
N ALA A 46 10.36 6.74 -6.01
CA ALA A 46 9.51 5.90 -6.88
C ALA A 46 7.98 5.85 -6.59
N GLY A 47 7.48 6.60 -5.60
CA GLY A 47 6.08 6.68 -5.20
C GLY A 47 5.81 7.64 -4.03
N THR A 48 4.61 7.56 -3.46
CA THR A 48 4.22 8.26 -2.21
C THR A 48 4.15 7.26 -1.06
N ASP A 49 4.66 7.63 0.12
CA ASP A 49 4.50 6.81 1.33
C ASP A 49 3.03 6.62 1.67
N GLY A 50 2.67 5.43 2.13
CA GLY A 50 1.29 5.06 2.41
C GLY A 50 1.15 3.93 3.39
N PHE A 51 -0.10 3.57 3.62
CA PHE A 51 -0.51 2.45 4.45
C PHE A 51 -1.46 1.58 3.61
N LEU A 52 -1.23 0.28 3.66
CA LEU A 52 -2.09 -0.74 3.10
C LEU A 52 -2.70 -1.51 4.25
N GLY A 53 -3.97 -1.87 4.15
CA GLY A 53 -4.63 -2.72 5.13
C GLY A 53 -5.82 -3.47 4.55
N ILE A 54 -6.40 -4.32 5.39
CA ILE A 54 -7.60 -5.10 5.06
C ILE A 54 -8.74 -4.67 5.96
N PHE A 55 -9.86 -4.27 5.36
CA PHE A 55 -11.08 -3.96 6.07
C PHE A 55 -12.24 -4.74 5.44
N LYS A 56 -12.85 -5.64 6.20
CA LYS A 56 -13.82 -6.63 5.67
C LYS A 56 -13.18 -7.35 4.46
N ASN A 57 -13.90 -7.55 3.37
CA ASN A 57 -13.34 -8.21 2.18
C ASN A 57 -12.79 -7.20 1.18
N GLN A 58 -12.11 -6.17 1.68
CA GLN A 58 -11.55 -5.10 0.85
C GLN A 58 -10.08 -4.84 1.19
N LEU A 59 -9.29 -4.67 0.12
CA LEU A 59 -7.95 -4.15 0.19
C LEU A 59 -7.99 -2.62 0.12
N VAL A 60 -7.48 -1.96 1.15
CA VAL A 60 -7.61 -0.51 1.33
C VAL A 60 -6.24 0.13 1.41
N CYS A 61 -6.03 1.22 0.68
CA CYS A 61 -4.77 1.95 0.69
C CYS A 61 -4.96 3.45 0.89
N PHE A 62 -4.18 4.01 1.81
CA PHE A 62 -4.12 5.44 2.09
C PHE A 62 -2.72 5.98 1.82
N ALA A 63 -2.63 7.17 1.26
CA ALA A 63 -1.40 7.96 1.31
C ALA A 63 -1.16 8.46 2.75
N SER A 64 0.10 8.58 3.12
CA SER A 64 0.48 9.19 4.38
C SER A 64 0.39 10.72 4.29
N ASN A 65 0.25 11.38 5.44
CA ASN A 65 0.42 12.83 5.56
C ASN A 65 1.85 13.28 5.15
N MET A 66 2.09 14.59 5.07
CA MET A 66 3.40 15.17 4.70
C MET A 66 4.59 14.60 5.50
N PHE A 67 4.36 14.21 6.75
CA PHE A 67 5.40 13.66 7.63
C PHE A 67 5.57 12.14 7.52
N GLY A 68 4.78 11.44 6.70
CA GLY A 68 4.84 9.98 6.55
C GLY A 68 4.40 9.20 7.80
N THR A 69 3.74 9.86 8.75
CA THR A 69 3.47 9.33 10.09
C THR A 69 2.08 8.73 10.21
N LYS A 70 1.07 9.33 9.57
CA LYS A 70 -0.35 8.95 9.70
C LYS A 70 -1.01 8.75 8.33
N PRO A 71 -1.96 7.81 8.18
CA PRO A 71 -2.82 7.74 6.99
C PRO A 71 -3.68 9.00 6.90
N ASP A 72 -3.82 9.54 5.69
CA ASP A 72 -4.46 10.83 5.45
C ASP A 72 -5.51 10.75 4.31
N LYS A 73 -5.06 10.47 3.08
CA LYS A 73 -5.93 10.46 1.90
C LYS A 73 -6.10 9.05 1.33
N GLU A 74 -7.33 8.56 1.19
CA GLU A 74 -7.61 7.29 0.52
C GLU A 74 -7.13 7.34 -0.94
N ARG A 75 -6.45 6.27 -1.36
CA ARG A 75 -5.90 6.11 -2.72
C ARG A 75 -6.70 5.11 -3.53
N PHE A 76 -7.05 3.99 -2.92
CA PHE A 76 -7.95 3.01 -3.48
C PHE A 76 -8.56 2.14 -2.39
N ARG A 77 -9.70 1.56 -2.73
CA ARG A 77 -10.40 0.53 -1.97
C ARG A 77 -10.96 -0.46 -2.97
N ILE A 78 -10.56 -1.72 -2.86
CA ILE A 78 -10.87 -2.75 -3.85
C ILE A 78 -11.46 -3.95 -3.13
N SER A 79 -12.68 -4.33 -3.47
CA SER A 79 -13.27 -5.59 -3.00
C SER A 79 -12.49 -6.77 -3.55
N PHE A 80 -12.30 -7.82 -2.75
CA PHE A 80 -11.53 -9.00 -3.15
C PHE A 80 -12.05 -9.64 -4.46
N GLU A 81 -13.37 -9.66 -4.64
CA GLU A 81 -14.04 -10.16 -5.85
C GLU A 81 -13.64 -9.43 -7.14
N LEU A 82 -13.13 -8.20 -7.04
CA LEU A 82 -12.69 -7.39 -8.18
C LEU A 82 -11.19 -7.55 -8.49
N ILE A 83 -10.46 -8.27 -7.63
CA ILE A 83 -9.04 -8.53 -7.81
C ILE A 83 -8.88 -9.73 -8.74
N LEU A 84 -8.37 -9.48 -9.95
CA LEU A 84 -8.13 -10.52 -10.96
C LEU A 84 -6.82 -11.25 -10.71
N SER A 85 -5.81 -10.54 -10.19
CA SER A 85 -4.54 -11.15 -9.79
C SER A 85 -3.82 -10.31 -8.75
N HIS A 86 -3.04 -11.00 -7.92
CA HIS A 86 -2.15 -10.38 -6.95
C HIS A 86 -0.87 -11.21 -6.81
N GLU A 87 0.27 -10.54 -6.67
CA GLU A 87 1.57 -11.22 -6.64
C GLU A 87 2.59 -10.43 -5.80
N ILE A 88 3.29 -11.13 -4.90
CA ILE A 88 4.43 -10.60 -4.16
C ILE A 88 5.73 -10.95 -4.89
N LYS A 89 6.45 -9.93 -5.39
CA LYS A 89 7.79 -10.09 -5.97
C LYS A 89 8.87 -9.67 -5.01
N LYS A 90 9.88 -10.52 -4.85
CA LYS A 90 11.08 -10.20 -4.08
C LYS A 90 11.99 -9.28 -4.90
N GLY A 91 12.43 -8.18 -4.30
CA GLY A 91 13.41 -7.30 -4.92
C GLY A 91 14.83 -7.87 -4.85
N PHE A 92 15.74 -7.39 -5.70
CA PHE A 92 17.16 -7.74 -5.63
C PHE A 92 17.71 -7.41 -4.23
N LEU A 93 18.37 -8.39 -3.59
CA LEU A 93 18.86 -8.34 -2.20
C LEU A 93 17.79 -7.98 -1.13
N GLY A 94 16.49 -8.13 -1.44
CA GLY A 94 15.39 -7.81 -0.52
C GLY A 94 15.18 -6.32 -0.26
N LEU A 95 15.85 -5.45 -1.03
CA LEU A 95 15.82 -4.00 -0.80
C LEU A 95 14.62 -3.28 -1.42
N ASN A 96 13.79 -3.94 -2.24
CA ASN A 96 12.60 -3.34 -2.86
C ASN A 96 11.55 -4.41 -3.21
N ASN A 97 10.96 -5.05 -2.20
CA ASN A 97 9.88 -6.01 -2.45
C ASN A 97 8.67 -5.27 -3.03
N GLN A 98 7.94 -5.95 -3.91
CA GLN A 98 6.81 -5.37 -4.63
C GLN A 98 5.57 -6.19 -4.34
N TYR A 99 4.45 -5.52 -4.13
CA TYR A 99 3.14 -6.12 -4.15
C TYR A 99 2.37 -5.58 -5.35
N LEU A 100 2.01 -6.47 -6.27
CA LEU A 100 1.29 -6.17 -7.49
C LEU A 100 -0.15 -6.62 -7.31
N ILE A 101 -1.10 -5.74 -7.61
CA ILE A 101 -2.54 -6.04 -7.59
C ILE A 101 -3.13 -5.57 -8.91
N ALA A 102 -3.91 -6.42 -9.58
CA ALA A 102 -4.59 -6.07 -10.82
C ALA A 102 -6.10 -6.28 -10.68
N THR A 103 -6.85 -5.32 -11.21
CA THR A 103 -8.29 -5.38 -11.44
C THR A 103 -8.54 -5.37 -12.95
N SER A 104 -9.80 -5.34 -13.37
CA SER A 104 -10.16 -5.20 -14.79
C SER A 104 -9.72 -3.87 -15.40
N THR A 105 -9.66 -2.79 -14.61
CA THR A 105 -9.35 -1.43 -15.08
C THR A 105 -7.95 -0.97 -14.72
N ASP A 106 -7.43 -1.41 -13.58
CA ASP A 106 -6.26 -0.82 -12.95
C ASP A 106 -5.22 -1.84 -12.51
N ARG A 107 -3.96 -1.42 -12.52
CA ARG A 107 -2.83 -2.16 -11.98
C ARG A 107 -2.13 -1.32 -10.93
N PHE A 108 -2.13 -1.81 -9.69
CA PHE A 108 -1.50 -1.19 -8.56
C PHE A 108 -0.16 -1.83 -8.28
N LYS A 109 0.85 -1.00 -8.05
CA LYS A 109 2.19 -1.42 -7.69
C LYS A 109 2.62 -0.74 -6.41
N LEU A 110 2.83 -1.54 -5.38
CA LEU A 110 3.26 -1.10 -4.06
C LEU A 110 4.66 -1.64 -3.77
N TYR A 111 5.50 -0.84 -3.12
CA TYR A 111 6.81 -1.29 -2.65
C TYR A 111 6.82 -1.37 -1.12
N PHE A 112 7.59 -2.30 -0.57
CA PHE A 112 7.75 -2.43 0.88
C PHE A 112 9.12 -2.99 1.27
N ARG A 113 9.56 -2.66 2.49
CA ARG A 113 10.82 -3.16 3.06
C ARG A 113 10.66 -4.60 3.56
N LYS A 114 11.73 -5.39 3.58
CA LYS A 114 11.75 -6.78 4.07
C LYS A 114 11.05 -7.01 5.41
N LYS A 115 11.22 -6.10 6.39
CA LYS A 115 10.54 -6.20 7.71
C LYS A 115 9.00 -6.15 7.68
N ARG A 116 8.42 -5.84 6.52
CA ARG A 116 6.97 -5.79 6.29
C ARG A 116 6.44 -7.03 5.57
N LEU A 117 7.32 -7.93 5.14
CA LEU A 117 6.98 -9.08 4.32
C LEU A 117 5.90 -9.95 4.96
N THR A 118 6.10 -10.39 6.20
CA THR A 118 5.13 -11.25 6.91
C THR A 118 3.73 -10.64 6.99
N MET A 119 3.64 -9.31 7.18
CA MET A 119 2.35 -8.62 7.22
C MET A 119 1.70 -8.53 5.83
N ILE A 120 2.48 -8.31 4.78
CA ILE A 120 1.98 -8.29 3.41
C ILE A 120 1.57 -9.69 2.95
N GLU A 121 2.33 -10.73 3.30
CA GLU A 121 1.97 -12.13 3.03
C GLU A 121 0.68 -12.52 3.76
N ALA A 122 0.48 -12.08 5.01
CA ALA A 122 -0.77 -12.29 5.73
C ALA A 122 -1.96 -11.60 5.04
N MET A 123 -1.79 -10.39 4.51
CA MET A 123 -2.82 -9.72 3.71
C MET A 123 -3.12 -10.50 2.42
N ASP A 124 -2.07 -10.91 1.72
CA ASP A 124 -2.17 -11.63 0.45
C ASP A 124 -2.96 -12.93 0.59
N GLN A 125 -2.73 -13.69 1.67
CA GLN A 125 -3.45 -14.91 1.99
C GLN A 125 -4.94 -14.70 2.33
N THR A 126 -5.35 -13.48 2.68
CA THR A 126 -6.77 -13.18 2.94
C THR A 126 -7.58 -12.92 1.68
N ILE A 127 -6.92 -12.57 0.58
CA ILE A 127 -7.56 -12.37 -0.71
C ILE A 127 -7.80 -13.75 -1.32
N LYS A 128 -9.06 -14.09 -1.57
CA LYS A 128 -9.51 -15.38 -2.12
C LYS A 128 -10.36 -15.14 -3.35
#